data_AF-A0A4Q7IYM1-F1
#
_entry.id   AF-A0A4Q7IYM1-F1
#
_cell.length_a   1.000
_cell.length_b   1.000
_cell.length_c   1.000
_cell.angle_alpha   90.00
_cell.angle_beta   90.00
_cell.angle_gamma   90.00
#
_symmetry.space_group_name_H-M   'P 1'
#
loop_
_entity.id
_entity.type
_entity.pdbx_description
1 polymer ?
#
loop_
_entity_poly.entity_id
_entity_poly.type
_entity_poly.pdbx_seq_one_letter_code
_entity_poly.pdbx_strand_id
1 'polypeptide(L)'
;MAHKEDIHTIVVTYKLTGEEYGTAEEREAIFALGDQISDLIDKSRVGGYFDGNEFGDGEARLYLYSPDAPKLLQLLDSLIKSFRNRPAYATVWLGEADDAPKKIIEL
;
A
#
# COMPACT_ATOMS: atom_id res chain seq x y z
N MET A 1 17.56 3.94 -17.95
CA MET A 1 17.20 2.80 -17.07
C MET A 1 17.43 3.30 -15.67
N ALA A 2 16.36 3.51 -14.88
CA ALA A 2 16.53 3.82 -13.47
C ALA A 2 17.13 2.58 -12.78
N HIS A 3 18.13 2.76 -11.93
CA HIS A 3 18.70 1.64 -11.21
C HIS A 3 17.67 1.14 -10.19
N LYS A 4 17.70 -0.15 -9.85
CA LYS A 4 16.77 -0.78 -8.90
C LYS A 4 16.78 -0.11 -7.51
N GLU A 5 17.83 0.65 -7.22
CA GLU A 5 18.03 1.49 -6.02
C GLU A 5 17.20 2.81 -6.04
N ASP A 6 16.61 3.19 -7.18
CA ASP A 6 15.81 4.41 -7.34
C ASP A 6 14.30 4.20 -7.08
N ILE A 7 13.88 2.98 -6.77
CA ILE A 7 12.47 2.65 -6.51
C ILE A 7 12.26 2.49 -5.01
N HIS A 8 11.25 3.17 -4.50
CA HIS A 8 10.82 3.13 -3.10
C HIS A 8 9.68 2.14 -2.92
N THR A 9 9.73 1.35 -1.85
CA THR A 9 8.61 0.50 -1.43
C THR A 9 7.70 1.25 -0.46
N ILE A 10 6.39 1.14 -0.71
CA ILE A 10 5.34 1.61 0.18
C ILE A 10 4.50 0.39 0.54
N VAL A 11 4.27 0.16 1.83
CA VAL A 11 3.34 -0.86 2.32
C VAL A 11 2.23 -0.17 3.09
N VAL A 12 1.01 -0.27 2.57
CA VAL A 12 -0.19 0.18 3.29
C VAL A 12 -0.74 -1.01 4.06
N THR A 13 -0.84 -0.87 5.37
CA THR A 13 -1.30 -1.93 6.27
C THR A 13 -2.65 -1.58 6.87
N TYR A 14 -3.58 -2.52 6.80
CA TYR A 14 -4.90 -2.44 7.42
C TYR A 14 -5.06 -3.57 8.43
N LYS A 15 -5.61 -3.28 9.62
CA LYS A 15 -6.07 -4.32 10.54
C LYS A 15 -7.31 -5.01 10.00
N LEU A 16 -7.36 -6.33 10.18
CA LEU A 16 -8.49 -7.19 9.87
C LEU A 16 -9.10 -7.73 11.16
N THR A 17 -10.30 -8.28 11.06
CA THR A 17 -10.91 -9.01 12.17
C THR A 17 -10.25 -10.39 12.37
N GLY A 18 -10.11 -10.82 13.63
CA GLY A 18 -9.45 -12.09 13.95
C GLY A 18 -7.92 -12.03 13.88
N GLU A 19 -7.28 -13.19 13.97
CA GLU A 19 -5.82 -13.29 14.17
C GLU A 19 -5.04 -13.70 12.91
N GLU A 20 -5.73 -14.11 11.83
CA GLU A 20 -5.08 -14.57 10.60
C GLU A 20 -5.49 -13.72 9.40
N TYR A 21 -6.50 -14.15 8.64
CA TYR A 21 -6.77 -13.65 7.29
C TYR A 21 -7.97 -12.69 7.17
N GLY A 22 -8.58 -12.26 8.28
CA GLY A 22 -9.85 -11.52 8.22
C GLY A 22 -11.06 -12.36 7.82
N THR A 23 -12.20 -11.70 7.62
CA THR A 23 -13.36 -12.31 6.98
C THR A 23 -13.20 -12.37 5.45
N ALA A 24 -14.08 -13.10 4.76
CA ALA A 24 -14.09 -13.12 3.31
C ALA A 24 -14.42 -11.74 2.72
N GLU A 25 -15.37 -11.03 3.33
CA GLU A 25 -15.80 -9.70 2.94
C GLU A 25 -14.67 -8.67 3.09
N GLU A 26 -13.85 -8.78 4.14
CA GLU A 26 -12.67 -7.93 4.30
C GLU A 26 -11.64 -8.17 3.19
N ARG A 27 -11.39 -9.44 2.85
CA ARG A 27 -10.46 -9.78 1.75
C ARG A 27 -10.97 -9.28 0.40
N GLU A 28 -12.26 -9.45 0.11
CA GLU A 28 -12.90 -8.92 -1.10
C GLU A 28 -12.79 -7.39 -1.18
N ALA A 29 -13.00 -6.69 -0.06
CA ALA A 29 -12.83 -5.24 0.00
C ALA A 29 -11.38 -4.80 -0.25
N ILE A 30 -10.40 -5.56 0.25
CA ILE A 30 -8.97 -5.31 0.01
C ILE A 30 -8.60 -5.52 -1.46
N PHE A 31 -9.10 -6.58 -2.10
CA PHE A 31 -8.89 -6.80 -3.53
C PHE A 31 -9.48 -5.66 -4.36
N ALA A 32 -10.72 -5.24 -4.07
CA ALA A 32 -11.35 -4.11 -4.74
C ALA A 32 -10.58 -2.79 -4.55
N LEU A 33 -10.01 -2.58 -3.36
CA LEU A 33 -9.13 -1.43 -3.11
C LEU A 33 -7.85 -1.52 -3.95
N GLY A 34 -7.24 -2.71 -4.08
CA GLY A 34 -6.08 -2.96 -4.93
C GLY A 34 -6.35 -2.60 -6.40
N ASP A 35 -7.50 -3.03 -6.94
CA ASP A 35 -7.93 -2.68 -8.29
C ASP A 35 -8.08 -1.16 -8.46
N GLN A 36 -8.72 -0.48 -7.49
CA GLN A 36 -8.88 0.97 -7.50
C GLN A 36 -7.54 1.72 -7.44
N ILE A 37 -6.59 1.22 -6.66
CA ILE A 37 -5.24 1.77 -6.57
C ILE A 37 -4.52 1.61 -7.91
N SER A 38 -4.51 0.41 -8.49
CA SER A 38 -3.86 0.14 -9.78
C SER A 38 -4.42 1.06 -10.86
N ASP A 39 -5.75 1.12 -10.97
CA ASP A 39 -6.46 2.00 -11.91
C ASP A 39 -6.09 3.48 -11.75
N LEU A 40 -5.99 3.95 -10.51
CA LEU A 40 -5.66 5.34 -10.22
C LEU A 40 -4.20 5.66 -10.57
N ILE A 41 -3.27 4.73 -10.32
CA ILE A 41 -1.87 4.87 -10.70
C ILE A 41 -1.73 4.92 -12.22
N ASP A 42 -2.36 3.98 -12.94
CA ASP A 42 -2.28 3.87 -14.40
C ASP A 42 -2.86 5.10 -15.13
N LYS A 43 -3.92 5.69 -14.56
CA LYS A 43 -4.53 6.93 -15.08
C LYS A 43 -3.73 8.19 -14.71
N SER A 44 -2.79 8.08 -13.76
CA SER A 44 -1.95 9.20 -13.32
C SER A 44 -0.68 9.34 -14.17
N ARG A 45 0.09 10.41 -13.92
CA ARG A 45 1.45 10.59 -14.45
C ARG A 45 2.52 10.47 -13.36
N VAL A 46 2.15 9.98 -12.17
CA VAL A 46 3.03 9.96 -10.99
C VAL A 46 4.09 8.87 -11.08
N GLY A 47 3.80 7.80 -11.81
CA GLY A 47 4.70 6.66 -11.95
C GLY A 47 4.72 5.75 -10.71
N GLY A 48 4.98 4.48 -10.94
CA GLY A 48 4.86 3.42 -9.94
C GLY A 48 3.83 2.38 -10.35
N TYR A 49 3.59 1.40 -9.47
CA TYR A 49 2.61 0.34 -9.70
C TYR A 49 2.19 -0.28 -8.36
N PHE A 50 1.00 -0.87 -8.37
CA PHE A 50 0.55 -1.80 -7.35
C PHE A 50 1.03 -3.21 -7.72
N ASP A 51 1.69 -3.89 -6.79
CA ASP A 51 2.26 -5.23 -7.04
C ASP A 51 1.33 -6.34 -6.54
N GLY A 52 0.65 -6.09 -5.43
CA GLY A 52 -0.30 -7.04 -4.87
C GLY A 52 -0.54 -6.83 -3.39
N ASN A 53 -1.15 -7.85 -2.79
CA ASN A 53 -1.50 -7.86 -1.39
C ASN A 53 -1.16 -9.18 -0.71
N GLU A 54 -1.00 -9.12 0.61
CA GLU A 54 -0.81 -10.25 1.50
C GLU A 54 -1.80 -10.17 2.66
N PHE A 55 -2.24 -11.33 3.14
CA PHE A 55 -3.06 -11.48 4.34
C PHE A 55 -2.35 -12.37 5.34
N GLY A 56 -2.37 -11.99 6.61
CA GLY A 56 -1.79 -12.75 7.71
C GLY A 56 -1.66 -11.90 8.97
N ASP A 57 -1.51 -12.54 10.12
CA ASP A 57 -1.34 -11.87 11.43
C ASP A 57 -2.46 -10.84 11.77
N GLY A 58 -3.67 -11.05 11.27
CA GLY A 58 -4.78 -10.11 11.43
C GLY A 58 -4.59 -8.81 10.65
N GLU A 59 -3.81 -8.86 9.56
CA GLU A 59 -3.48 -7.72 8.71
C GLU A 59 -3.68 -8.01 7.22
N ALA A 60 -3.99 -6.95 6.48
CA ALA A 60 -3.81 -6.88 5.04
C ALA A 60 -2.69 -5.89 4.73
N ARG A 61 -1.72 -6.31 3.93
CA ARG A 61 -0.61 -5.47 3.46
C ARG A 61 -0.73 -5.29 1.96
N LEU A 62 -0.74 -4.05 1.50
CA LEU A 62 -0.74 -3.66 0.10
C LEU A 62 0.65 -3.18 -0.29
N TYR A 63 1.26 -3.81 -1.29
CA TYR A 63 2.62 -3.51 -1.74
C TYR A 63 2.57 -2.61 -2.98
N LEU A 64 3.24 -1.45 -2.88
CA LEU A 64 3.38 -0.50 -3.97
C LEU A 64 4.84 -0.11 -4.16
N TYR A 65 5.17 0.23 -5.39
CA TYR A 65 6.50 0.65 -5.76
C TYR A 65 6.43 1.95 -6.56
N SER A 66 7.30 2.90 -6.28
CA SER A 66 7.36 4.16 -7.02
C SER A 66 8.75 4.77 -7.02
N PRO A 67 9.17 5.44 -8.09
CA PRO A 67 10.35 6.31 -8.06
C PRO A 67 10.15 7.56 -7.18
N ASP A 68 8.91 7.88 -6.78
CA ASP A 68 8.59 9.05 -5.95
C ASP A 68 7.44 8.69 -4.97
N ALA A 69 7.82 8.02 -3.87
CA ALA A 69 6.88 7.59 -2.84
C ALA A 69 6.02 8.73 -2.26
N PRO A 70 6.56 9.94 -1.97
CA PRO A 70 5.73 11.06 -1.54
C PRO A 70 4.63 11.43 -2.53
N LYS A 71 4.92 11.50 -3.83
CA LYS A 71 3.88 11.80 -4.83
C LYS A 71 2.86 10.69 -4.96
N LEU A 72 3.29 9.42 -4.91
CA LEU A 72 2.36 8.29 -4.97
C LEU A 72 1.43 8.28 -3.76
N LEU A 73 1.97 8.49 -2.55
CA LEU A 73 1.15 8.59 -1.34
C LEU A 73 0.16 9.75 -1.40
N GLN A 74 0.58 10.91 -1.90
CA GLN A 74 -0.31 12.06 -2.06
C GLN A 74 -1.45 11.76 -3.04
N LEU A 75 -1.18 11.06 -4.15
CA LEU A 75 -2.20 10.63 -5.10
C LEU A 75 -3.23 9.71 -4.45
N LEU A 76 -2.75 8.75 -3.64
CA LEU A 76 -3.58 7.71 -3.04
C LEU A 76 -4.25 8.13 -1.73
N ASP A 77 -3.85 9.25 -1.12
CA ASP A 77 -4.22 9.66 0.24
C ASP A 77 -5.73 9.57 0.51
N SER A 78 -6.55 10.17 -0.34
CA SER A 78 -8.01 10.14 -0.15
C SER A 78 -8.58 8.71 -0.23
N LEU A 79 -8.08 7.90 -1.17
CA LEU A 79 -8.56 6.54 -1.39
C LEU A 79 -8.21 5.64 -0.20
N ILE A 80 -6.94 5.61 0.22
CA ILE A 80 -6.46 4.74 1.30
C ILE A 80 -7.07 5.13 2.65
N LYS A 81 -7.33 6.44 2.87
CA LYS A 81 -7.96 6.93 4.11
C LYS A 81 -9.45 6.71 4.18
N SER A 82 -10.13 6.62 3.04
CA SER A 82 -11.57 6.34 2.97
C SER A 82 -11.91 4.88 3.25
N PHE A 83 -10.92 3.99 3.23
CA PHE A 83 -11.13 2.58 3.53
C PHE A 83 -11.52 2.37 5.00
N ARG A 84 -12.49 1.50 5.23
CA ARG A 84 -13.21 1.42 6.52
C ARG A 84 -12.44 0.66 7.61
N ASN A 85 -11.49 -0.19 7.24
CA ASN A 85 -10.73 -0.98 8.21
C ASN A 85 -9.66 -0.10 8.87
N ARG A 86 -9.73 0.03 10.20
CA ARG A 86 -8.84 0.88 11.01
C ARG A 86 -8.40 0.12 12.27
N PRO A 87 -7.18 0.36 12.80
CA PRO A 87 -6.18 1.32 12.34
C PRO A 87 -5.58 0.94 10.98
N ALA A 88 -5.17 1.96 10.23
CA ALA A 88 -4.41 1.80 9.00
C ALA A 88 -3.17 2.69 9.07
N TYR A 89 -2.03 2.17 8.66
CA TYR A 89 -0.80 2.93 8.57
C TYR A 89 -0.06 2.56 7.28
N ALA A 90 0.64 3.54 6.71
CA ALA A 90 1.58 3.31 5.63
C ALA A 90 3.00 3.31 6.19
N THR A 91 3.74 2.27 5.85
CA THR A 91 5.18 2.22 6.08
C THR A 91 5.89 2.50 4.75
N VAL A 92 6.91 3.36 4.78
CA VAL A 92 7.64 3.78 3.58
C VAL A 92 9.12 3.46 3.75
N TRP A 93 9.64 2.70 2.80
CA TRP A 93 11.04 2.38 2.63
C TRP A 93 11.58 3.20 1.46
N LEU A 94 12.59 4.05 1.71
CA LEU A 94 13.27 4.74 0.61
C LEU A 94 14.37 3.81 0.09
N GLY A 95 14.05 3.04 -0.94
CA GLY A 95 14.85 1.93 -1.46
C GLY A 95 14.05 0.62 -1.38
N GLU A 96 14.75 -0.53 -1.43
CA GLU A 96 14.12 -1.84 -1.23
C GLU A 96 13.66 -2.05 0.22
N ALA A 97 12.67 -2.94 0.42
CA ALA A 97 12.07 -3.22 1.72
C ALA A 97 13.01 -3.91 2.74
N ASP A 98 14.20 -4.34 2.31
CA ASP A 98 15.24 -4.95 3.15
C ASP A 98 15.98 -3.91 4.01
N ASP A 99 15.80 -2.61 3.74
CA ASP A 99 16.23 -1.52 4.63
C ASP A 99 15.24 -1.34 5.80
N ALA A 100 15.68 -0.67 6.87
CA ALA A 100 14.75 -0.22 7.90
C ALA A 100 13.76 0.81 7.31
N PRO A 101 12.47 0.77 7.70
CA PRO A 101 11.50 1.73 7.23
C PRO A 101 11.92 3.14 7.63
N LYS A 102 11.96 4.05 6.66
CA LYS A 102 12.44 5.42 6.91
C LYS A 102 11.33 6.33 7.40
N LYS A 103 10.06 5.93 7.21
CA LYS A 103 8.89 6.67 7.69
C LYS A 103 7.69 5.76 7.93
N ILE A 104 6.99 6.00 9.04
CA ILE A 104 5.65 5.45 9.31
C ILE A 104 4.67 6.62 9.26
N ILE A 105 3.55 6.44 8.57
CA ILE A 105 2.50 7.44 8.39
C ILE A 105 1.19 6.82 8.88
N GLU A 106 0.57 7.41 9.89
CA GLU A 106 -0.81 7.09 10.23
C GLU A 106 -1.75 7.64 9.16
N LEU A 107 -2.62 6.80 8.65
CA LEU A 107 -3.60 7.14 7.60
C LEU A 107 -4.91 7.58 8.24
#